data_AF-A0A8F9RZH4-F1
#
_entry.id   AF-A0A8F9RZH4-F1
#
_cell.length_a   1.000
_cell.length_b   1.000
_cell.length_c   1.000
_cell.angle_alpha   90.00
_cell.angle_beta   90.00
_cell.angle_gamma   90.00
#
_symmetry.space_group_name_H-M   'P 1'
#
loop_
_entity.id
_entity.type
_entity.pdbx_description
1 polymer ?
#
loop_
_entity_poly.entity_id
_entity_poly.type
_entity_poly.pdbx_seq_one_letter_code
_entity_poly.pdbx_strand_id
1 'polypeptide(L)'
;MKTFVIALIVLMIQEIIAGPEDVICRQKIGITFEESSDFLQRAKIPEIRDQMDQKYKCFVLCLMEEMNILDGCSYQLELGKQRVSEMGLAKLIPILDSCKDSSVGSEPCDCGYNVFKCVLDGMMAMEEQ
;
A
#
# COMPACT_ATOMS: atom_id res chain seq x y z
N MET A 1 -10.94 9.12 19.41
CA MET A 1 -10.96 9.09 17.93
C MET A 1 -9.73 8.43 17.33
N LYS A 2 -8.50 8.79 17.75
CA LYS A 2 -7.23 8.18 17.28
C LYS A 2 -7.21 6.64 17.20
N THR A 3 -7.72 5.96 18.22
CA THR A 3 -7.79 4.48 18.25
C THR A 3 -8.67 3.87 17.15
N PHE A 4 -9.68 4.61 16.67
CA PHE A 4 -10.66 4.09 15.72
C PHE A 4 -10.13 4.08 14.28
N VAL A 5 -9.32 5.06 13.88
CA VAL A 5 -8.71 5.13 12.55
C VAL A 5 -7.55 4.14 12.43
N ILE A 6 -6.69 4.02 13.45
CA ILE A 6 -5.66 2.97 13.51
C ILE A 6 -6.31 1.59 13.36
N ALA A 7 -7.44 1.34 14.02
CA ALA A 7 -8.18 0.09 13.87
C ALA A 7 -8.68 -0.12 12.42
N LEU A 8 -9.17 0.92 11.74
CA LEU A 8 -9.57 0.83 10.33
C LEU A 8 -8.40 0.57 9.38
N ILE A 9 -7.23 1.18 9.63
CA ILE A 9 -6.01 0.92 8.85
C ILE A 9 -5.53 -0.53 9.08
N VAL A 10 -5.57 -1.01 10.32
CA VAL A 10 -5.27 -2.41 10.65
C VAL A 10 -6.22 -3.36 9.93
N LEU A 11 -7.52 -3.07 9.93
CA LEU A 11 -8.53 -3.89 9.25
C LEU A 11 -8.32 -3.92 7.73
N MET A 12 -8.08 -2.76 7.10
CA MET A 12 -7.78 -2.70 5.67
C MET A 12 -6.51 -3.48 5.31
N ILE A 13 -5.46 -3.37 6.12
CA ILE A 13 -4.23 -4.16 5.93
C ILE A 13 -4.50 -5.66 6.11
N GLN A 14 -5.33 -6.05 7.07
CA GLN A 14 -5.70 -7.45 7.27
C GLN A 14 -6.48 -8.01 6.08
N GLU A 15 -7.39 -7.22 5.48
CA GLU A 15 -8.10 -7.60 4.26
C GLU A 15 -7.15 -7.77 3.07
N ILE A 16 -6.16 -6.88 2.92
CA ILE A 16 -5.12 -7.01 1.88
C ILE A 16 -4.28 -8.28 2.08
N ILE A 17 -3.84 -8.55 3.32
CA ILE A 17 -3.03 -9.73 3.66
C ILE A 17 -3.83 -11.04 3.50
N ALA A 18 -5.14 -10.99 3.69
CA ALA A 18 -6.03 -12.15 3.48
C ALA A 18 -6.50 -12.28 2.02
N GLY A 19 -6.17 -11.32 1.15
CA GLY A 19 -6.61 -11.26 -0.24
C GLY A 19 -5.83 -12.21 -1.16
N PRO A 20 -6.39 -12.54 -2.34
CA PRO A 20 -5.68 -13.32 -3.36
C PRO A 20 -4.40 -12.62 -3.84
N GLU A 21 -4.37 -11.29 -3.85
CA GLU A 21 -3.21 -10.48 -4.25
C GLU A 21 -2.00 -10.71 -3.34
N ASP A 22 -2.20 -10.80 -2.01
CA ASP A 22 -1.13 -11.14 -1.06
C ASP A 22 -0.54 -12.52 -1.37
N VAL A 23 -1.38 -13.54 -1.60
CA VAL A 23 -0.90 -14.89 -1.90
C VAL A 23 -0.03 -14.90 -3.16
N ILE A 24 -0.48 -14.24 -4.23
CA ILE A 24 0.25 -14.13 -5.50
C ILE A 24 1.60 -13.43 -5.26
N CYS A 25 1.58 -12.27 -4.62
CA CYS A 25 2.78 -11.47 -4.43
C CYS A 25 3.79 -12.13 -3.49
N ARG A 26 3.32 -12.80 -2.44
CA ARG A 26 4.20 -13.58 -1.56
C ARG A 26 4.91 -14.70 -2.29
N GLN A 27 4.20 -15.44 -3.14
CA GLN A 27 4.80 -16.50 -3.96
C GLN A 27 5.80 -15.94 -4.96
N LYS A 28 5.48 -14.82 -5.63
CA LYS A 28 6.35 -14.14 -6.60
C LYS A 28 7.66 -13.65 -5.96
N ILE A 29 7.58 -13.09 -4.75
CA ILE A 29 8.72 -12.49 -4.05
C ILE A 29 9.49 -13.49 -3.17
N GLY A 30 8.86 -14.61 -2.80
CA GLY A 30 9.45 -15.57 -1.87
C GLY A 30 9.47 -15.08 -0.42
N ILE A 31 8.36 -14.50 0.04
CA ILE A 31 8.12 -14.20 1.47
C ILE A 31 7.01 -15.11 2.02
N THR A 32 7.11 -15.42 3.30
CA THR A 32 6.07 -16.10 4.07
C THR A 32 4.93 -15.14 4.43
N PHE A 33 3.80 -15.70 4.85
CA PHE A 33 2.69 -14.91 5.40
C PHE A 33 3.11 -14.11 6.64
N GLU A 34 3.96 -14.71 7.48
CA GLU A 34 4.46 -14.05 8.68
C GLU A 34 5.34 -12.85 8.33
N GLU A 35 6.24 -13.00 7.34
CA GLU A 35 7.05 -11.89 6.82
C GLU A 35 6.20 -10.76 6.22
N SER A 36 5.16 -11.05 5.41
CA SER A 36 4.32 -10.00 4.83
C SER A 36 3.48 -9.28 5.88
N SER A 37 2.97 -10.02 6.86
CA SER A 37 2.19 -9.48 7.97
C SER A 37 3.03 -8.58 8.88
N ASP A 38 4.21 -9.05 9.30
CA ASP A 38 5.14 -8.23 10.11
C ASP A 38 5.53 -6.95 9.37
N PHE A 39 5.83 -7.07 8.07
CA PHE A 39 6.14 -5.93 7.21
C PHE A 39 5.03 -4.87 7.22
N LEU A 40 3.79 -5.24 6.88
CA LEU A 40 2.69 -4.29 6.77
C LEU A 40 2.30 -3.67 8.11
N GLN A 41 2.51 -4.39 9.22
CA GLN A 41 2.33 -3.82 10.55
C GLN A 41 3.42 -2.79 10.87
N ARG A 42 4.68 -3.11 10.58
CA ARG A 42 5.84 -2.25 10.87
C ARG A 42 5.91 -1.03 9.95
N ALA A 43 5.35 -1.11 8.74
CA ALA A 43 5.27 0.01 7.81
C ALA A 43 4.50 1.23 8.36
N LYS A 44 3.71 1.06 9.42
CA LYS A 44 3.04 2.16 10.14
C LYS A 44 3.98 3.02 10.96
N ILE A 45 5.19 2.52 11.26
CA ILE A 45 6.22 3.22 12.01
C ILE A 45 7.08 3.98 11.00
N PRO A 46 7.06 5.32 10.98
CA PRO A 46 7.74 6.12 9.95
C PRO A 46 9.23 5.79 9.81
N GLU A 47 9.93 5.59 10.93
CA GLU A 47 11.36 5.31 10.96
C GLU A 47 11.71 3.96 10.31
N ILE A 48 10.83 2.95 10.46
CA ILE A 48 11.01 1.64 9.84
C ILE A 48 10.66 1.70 8.36
N ARG A 49 9.58 2.41 8.03
CA ARG A 49 9.12 2.59 6.65
C ARG A 49 10.21 3.23 5.78
N ASP A 50 10.96 4.20 6.29
CA ASP A 50 11.99 4.88 5.50
C ASP A 50 13.24 4.01 5.25
N GLN A 51 13.37 2.89 5.96
CA GLN A 51 14.52 1.98 5.89
C GLN A 51 14.13 0.60 5.35
N MET A 52 13.04 0.53 4.57
CA MET A 52 12.48 -0.73 4.12
C MET A 52 13.41 -1.47 3.15
N ASP A 53 13.59 -2.77 3.37
CA ASP A 53 14.40 -3.61 2.49
C ASP A 53 13.78 -3.74 1.10
N GLN A 54 14.65 -3.89 0.09
CA GLN A 54 14.23 -3.98 -1.31
C GLN A 54 13.21 -5.09 -1.58
N LYS A 55 13.34 -6.24 -0.87
CA LYS A 55 12.40 -7.36 -0.94
C LYS A 55 10.96 -6.91 -0.64
N TYR A 56 10.77 -6.12 0.41
CA TYR A 56 9.45 -5.66 0.83
C TYR A 56 8.93 -4.51 -0.03
N LYS A 57 9.81 -3.65 -0.55
CA LYS A 57 9.43 -2.66 -1.56
C LYS A 57 8.88 -3.32 -2.83
N CYS A 58 9.51 -4.41 -3.28
CA CYS A 58 9.02 -5.16 -4.44
C CYS A 58 7.72 -5.93 -4.15
N PHE A 59 7.54 -6.39 -2.91
CA PHE A 59 6.26 -6.94 -2.49
C PHE A 59 5.13 -5.90 -2.55
N VAL A 60 5.39 -4.67 -2.09
CA VAL A 60 4.44 -3.56 -2.21
C VAL A 60 4.14 -3.21 -3.66
N LEU A 61 5.16 -3.13 -4.52
CA LEU A 61 4.94 -2.91 -5.95
C LEU A 61 4.00 -3.98 -6.52
N CYS A 62 4.26 -5.25 -6.23
CA CYS A 62 3.41 -6.33 -6.69
C CYS A 62 1.96 -6.16 -6.22
N LEU A 63 1.73 -5.83 -4.94
CA LEU A 63 0.38 -5.57 -4.44
C LEU A 63 -0.30 -4.42 -5.19
N MET A 64 0.43 -3.34 -5.47
CA MET A 64 -0.09 -2.20 -6.23
C MET A 64 -0.43 -2.55 -7.68
N GLU A 65 0.35 -3.43 -8.31
CA GLU A 65 0.09 -3.96 -9.66
C GLU A 65 -1.17 -4.84 -9.67
N GLU A 66 -1.28 -5.79 -8.73
CA GLU A 66 -2.46 -6.66 -8.62
C GLU A 66 -3.74 -5.87 -8.29
N MET A 67 -3.61 -4.73 -7.58
CA MET A 67 -4.72 -3.81 -7.32
C MET A 67 -4.98 -2.81 -8.47
N ASN A 68 -4.25 -2.89 -9.58
CA ASN A 68 -4.32 -1.93 -10.70
C ASN A 68 -4.13 -0.47 -10.28
N ILE A 69 -3.31 -0.23 -9.24
CA ILE A 69 -2.91 1.11 -8.80
C ILE A 69 -1.64 1.53 -9.56
N LEU A 70 -0.78 0.56 -9.90
CA LEU A 70 0.43 0.77 -10.67
C LEU A 70 0.59 -0.26 -11.79
N ASP A 71 1.38 0.09 -12.80
CA ASP A 71 2.01 -0.82 -13.75
C ASP A 71 3.49 -0.42 -13.83
N GLY A 72 4.35 -1.13 -13.10
CA GLY A 72 5.71 -0.67 -12.80
C GLY A 72 5.71 0.70 -12.09
N CYS A 73 6.28 1.72 -12.71
CA CYS A 73 6.25 3.10 -12.20
C CYS A 73 5.08 3.94 -12.75
N SER A 74 4.18 3.35 -13.53
CA SER A 74 3.06 4.08 -14.16
C SER A 74 1.82 4.06 -13.27
N TYR A 75 1.44 5.21 -12.71
CA TYR A 75 0.27 5.35 -11.83
C TYR A 75 -1.04 5.19 -12.61
N GLN A 76 -1.86 4.21 -12.21
CA GLN A 76 -3.13 3.86 -12.85
C GLN A 76 -4.31 4.47 -12.10
N LEU A 77 -4.40 5.81 -12.07
CA LEU A 77 -5.28 6.54 -11.15
C LEU A 77 -6.76 6.11 -11.23
N GLU A 78 -7.31 6.03 -12.45
CA GLU A 78 -8.73 5.72 -12.63
C GLU A 78 -9.04 4.24 -12.33
N LEU A 79 -8.14 3.32 -12.67
CA LEU A 79 -8.27 1.91 -12.30
C LEU A 79 -8.14 1.70 -10.79
N GLY A 80 -7.19 2.39 -10.15
CA GLY A 80 -7.03 2.38 -8.70
C GLY A 80 -8.28 2.90 -7.97
N LYS A 81 -8.88 4.00 -8.45
CA LYS A 81 -10.15 4.54 -7.93
C LYS A 81 -11.31 3.55 -8.06
N GLN A 82 -11.42 2.91 -9.21
CA GLN A 82 -12.43 1.86 -9.42
C GLN A 82 -12.20 0.72 -8.43
N ARG A 83 -10.96 0.23 -8.31
CA ARG A 83 -10.63 -0.89 -7.43
C ARG A 83 -10.95 -0.59 -5.97
N VAL A 84 -10.52 0.56 -5.45
CA VAL A 84 -10.83 0.91 -4.06
C VAL A 84 -12.32 1.12 -3.84
N SER A 85 -13.08 1.53 -4.86
CA SER A 85 -14.55 1.61 -4.77
C SER A 85 -15.20 0.22 -4.68
N GLU A 86 -14.74 -0.73 -5.50
CA GLU A 86 -15.19 -2.13 -5.47
C GLU A 86 -14.90 -2.81 -4.13
N MET A 87 -13.79 -2.42 -3.49
CA MET A 87 -13.40 -2.88 -2.15
C MET A 87 -14.17 -2.17 -1.01
N GLY A 88 -15.06 -1.22 -1.31
CA GLY A 88 -15.77 -0.43 -0.30
C GLY A 88 -14.88 0.62 0.40
N LEU A 89 -13.72 0.91 -0.17
CA LEU A 89 -12.71 1.85 0.32
C LEU A 89 -12.74 3.19 -0.43
N ALA A 90 -13.89 3.61 -0.97
CA ALA A 90 -14.05 4.84 -1.75
C ALA A 90 -13.56 6.12 -1.02
N LYS A 91 -13.52 6.10 0.32
CA LYS A 91 -12.91 7.16 1.15
C LYS A 91 -11.42 7.40 0.87
N LEU A 92 -10.72 6.45 0.24
CA LEU A 92 -9.31 6.56 -0.13
C LEU A 92 -9.10 7.31 -1.45
N ILE A 93 -10.16 7.55 -2.25
CA ILE A 93 -10.06 8.22 -3.55
C ILE A 93 -9.31 9.57 -3.47
N PRO A 94 -9.62 10.48 -2.52
CA PRO A 94 -8.89 11.74 -2.40
C PRO A 94 -7.39 11.57 -2.10
N ILE A 95 -7.03 10.50 -1.38
CA ILE A 95 -5.63 10.17 -1.09
C ILE A 95 -4.94 9.62 -2.34
N LEU A 96 -5.63 8.77 -3.11
CA LEU A 96 -5.10 8.30 -4.40
C LEU A 96 -4.86 9.47 -5.37
N ASP A 97 -5.75 10.46 -5.38
CA ASP A 97 -5.58 11.69 -6.18
C ASP A 97 -4.38 12.52 -5.73
N SER A 98 -4.11 12.63 -4.42
CA SER A 98 -2.97 13.38 -3.90
C SER A 98 -1.63 12.66 -4.10
N CYS A 99 -1.64 11.34 -4.31
CA CYS A 99 -0.45 10.51 -4.44
C CYS A 99 -0.06 10.15 -5.88
N LYS A 100 -0.79 10.62 -6.90
CA LYS A 100 -0.54 10.29 -8.31
C LYS A 100 0.89 10.61 -8.79
N ASP A 101 1.49 11.66 -8.23
CA ASP A 101 2.84 12.14 -8.60
C ASP A 101 3.94 11.49 -7.74
N SER A 102 3.58 10.57 -6.85
CA SER A 102 4.51 9.88 -5.93
C SER A 102 5.17 8.64 -6.54
N SER A 103 4.84 8.30 -7.79
CA SER A 103 5.42 7.17 -8.54
C SER A 103 6.83 7.49 -9.09
N VAL A 104 7.66 8.11 -8.24
CA VAL A 104 9.04 8.49 -8.55
C VAL A 104 10.01 7.46 -7.97
N GLY A 105 11.10 7.16 -8.67
CA GLY A 105 12.11 6.21 -8.20
C GLY A 105 13.11 5.85 -9.30
N SER A 106 14.28 5.35 -8.91
CA SER A 106 15.28 4.82 -9.85
C SER A 106 15.00 3.37 -10.23
N GLU A 107 14.31 2.63 -9.37
CA GLU A 107 13.92 1.24 -9.59
C GLU A 107 12.40 1.07 -9.43
N PRO A 108 11.76 0.14 -10.16
CA PRO A 108 10.32 -0.07 -10.08
C PRO A 108 9.79 -0.27 -8.66
N CYS A 109 10.52 -1.02 -7.84
CA CYS A 109 10.11 -1.30 -6.46
C CYS A 109 10.10 -0.03 -5.58
N ASP A 110 11.01 0.91 -5.83
CA ASP A 110 10.99 2.22 -5.15
C ASP A 110 9.80 3.07 -5.59
N CYS A 111 9.42 3.05 -6.87
CA CYS A 111 8.22 3.72 -7.36
C CYS A 111 6.97 3.21 -6.63
N GLY A 112 6.81 1.88 -6.57
CA GLY A 112 5.69 1.24 -5.87
C GLY A 112 5.66 1.57 -4.38
N TYR A 113 6.83 1.59 -3.76
CA TYR A 113 6.95 1.89 -2.35
C TYR A 113 6.67 3.37 -2.02
N ASN A 114 7.09 4.30 -2.85
CA ASN A 114 6.84 5.74 -2.64
C ASN A 114 5.35 6.09 -2.77
N VAL A 115 4.64 5.46 -3.72
CA VAL A 115 3.18 5.55 -3.81
C VAL A 115 2.53 5.01 -2.54
N PHE A 116 2.91 3.81 -2.11
CA PHE A 116 2.39 3.21 -0.88
C PHE A 116 2.62 4.08 0.35
N LYS A 117 3.83 4.64 0.50
CA LYS A 117 4.16 5.55 1.60
C LYS A 117 3.24 6.77 1.58
N CYS A 118 3.06 7.40 0.42
CA CYS A 118 2.16 8.53 0.28
C CYS A 118 0.72 8.17 0.67
N VAL A 119 0.21 7.03 0.20
CA VAL A 119 -1.16 6.59 0.53
C VAL A 119 -1.30 6.32 2.03
N LEU A 120 -0.33 5.63 2.64
CA LEU A 120 -0.33 5.35 4.07
C LEU A 120 -0.22 6.64 4.90
N ASP A 121 0.60 7.60 4.49
CA ASP A 121 0.69 8.92 5.13
C ASP A 121 -0.61 9.70 5.02
N GLY A 122 -1.27 9.69 3.86
CA GLY A 122 -2.59 10.30 3.69
C GLY A 122 -3.65 9.66 4.59
N MET A 123 -3.63 8.32 4.70
CA MET A 123 -4.53 7.59 5.60
C MET A 123 -4.31 7.94 7.07
N MET A 124 -3.05 8.12 7.49
CA MET A 124 -2.73 8.53 8.86
C MET A 124 -3.02 10.02 9.11
N ALA A 125 -2.85 10.90 8.12
CA ALA A 125 -3.15 12.33 8.25
C ALA A 125 -4.66 12.61 8.38
N MET A 126 -5.51 11.73 7.85
CA MET A 126 -6.96 11.76 8.12
C MET A 126 -7.31 11.58 9.61
N GLU A 127 -6.35 11.24 10.48
CA GLU A 127 -6.53 11.17 11.95
C GLU A 127 -6.60 12.55 12.64
N GLU A 128 -6.08 13.60 11.99
CA GLU A 128 -5.90 14.91 12.62
C GLU A 128 -7.08 15.87 12.40
N GLN A 129 -8.09 15.47 11.60
CA GLN A 129 -9.30 16.24 11.30
C GLN A 129 -10.53 15.63 11.99
#